data_AF-A0A7C1I236-F1
#
_entry.id   AF-A0A7C1I236-F1
#
_cell.length_a   1.000
_cell.length_b   1.000
_cell.length_c   1.000
_cell.angle_alpha   90.00
_cell.angle_beta   90.00
_cell.angle_gamma   90.00
#
_symmetry.space_group_name_H-M   'P 1'
#
loop_
_entity.id
_entity.type
_entity.pdbx_description
1 polymer ?
#
loop_
_entity_poly.entity_id
_entity_poly.type
_entity_poly.pdbx_seq_one_letter_code
_entity_poly.pdbx_strand_id
1 'polypeptide(L)'
;MPGVRVFVAVDIPEPHASQLATLGRELNMQTAVNAVKADHMHLTLKFLGELAEAQVRAVADGLEACRGLESFKVRLRGVGGFPSAWRPR
;
A
#
# COMPACT_ATOMS: atom_id res chain seq x y z
N MET A 1 -22.08 15.95 0.51
CA MET A 1 -21.79 14.83 -0.42
C MET A 1 -20.83 13.90 0.28
N PRO A 2 -21.07 12.58 0.33
CA PRO A 2 -20.10 11.66 0.95
C PRO A 2 -18.79 11.73 0.17
N GLY A 3 -17.67 11.88 0.87
CA GLY A 3 -16.34 11.88 0.28
C GLY A 3 -15.86 10.46 -0.02
N VAL A 4 -14.86 10.33 -0.88
CA VAL A 4 -14.12 9.08 -1.10
C VAL A 4 -12.81 9.12 -0.33
N ARG A 5 -12.41 8.01 0.29
CA ARG A 5 -11.10 7.91 0.97
C ARG A 5 -10.01 7.69 -0.07
N VAL A 6 -9.05 8.61 -0.12
CA VAL A 6 -8.00 8.64 -1.14
C VAL A 6 -6.62 8.52 -0.50
N PHE A 7 -5.73 7.83 -1.21
CA PHE A 7 -4.30 7.77 -0.93
C PHE A 7 -3.54 7.64 -2.24
N VAL A 8 -2.24 7.92 -2.20
CA VAL A 8 -1.29 7.71 -3.30
C VAL A 8 -0.40 6.54 -2.93
N ALA A 9 -0.20 5.61 -3.85
CA ALA A 9 0.60 4.41 -3.64
C ALA A 9 1.37 4.00 -4.90
N VAL A 10 2.34 3.10 -4.70
CA VAL A 10 3.01 2.35 -5.76
C VAL A 10 2.58 0.90 -5.65
N ASP A 11 2.13 0.32 -6.76
CA ASP A 11 1.77 -1.09 -6.81
C ASP A 11 3.00 -1.98 -6.63
N ILE A 12 2.84 -3.10 -5.93
CA ILE A 12 3.90 -4.10 -5.84
C ILE A 12 3.76 -5.03 -7.06
N PRO A 13 4.77 -5.10 -7.96
CA PRO A 13 4.69 -5.94 -9.14
C PRO A 13 4.82 -7.42 -8.80
N GLU A 14 4.17 -8.28 -9.58
CA GLU A 14 4.42 -9.72 -9.51
C GLU A 14 5.88 -10.05 -9.86
N PRO A 15 6.45 -11.13 -9.29
CA PRO A 15 5.83 -12.11 -8.38
C PRO A 15 5.78 -11.68 -6.90
N HIS A 16 6.26 -10.46 -6.59
CA HIS A 16 6.49 -10.05 -5.20
C HIS A 16 5.19 -9.89 -4.41
N ALA A 17 4.11 -9.40 -5.04
CA ALA A 17 2.81 -9.30 -4.41
C ALA A 17 2.27 -10.68 -3.99
N SER A 18 2.35 -11.67 -4.87
CA SER A 18 1.97 -13.06 -4.56
C SER A 18 2.83 -13.69 -3.47
N GLN A 19 4.14 -13.42 -3.44
CA GLN A 19 5.04 -13.88 -2.39
C GLN A 19 4.67 -13.27 -1.02
N LEU A 20 4.44 -11.96 -0.97
CA LEU A 20 4.02 -11.27 0.25
C LEU A 20 2.64 -11.72 0.74
N ALA A 21 1.69 -11.95 -0.16
CA ALA A 21 0.39 -12.48 0.19
C ALA A 21 0.48 -13.91 0.77
N THR A 22 1.42 -14.72 0.28
CA THR A 22 1.69 -16.06 0.83
C THR A 22 2.26 -15.98 2.23
N LEU A 23 3.28 -15.14 2.44
CA LEU A 23 3.83 -14.86 3.78
C LEU A 23 2.76 -14.35 4.75
N GLY A 24 1.88 -13.45 4.30
CA GLY A 24 0.77 -12.95 5.10
C GLY A 24 -0.20 -14.05 5.54
N ARG A 25 -0.51 -15.02 4.67
CA ARG A 25 -1.33 -16.19 5.03
C ARG A 25 -0.65 -17.09 6.05
N GLU A 26 0.66 -17.31 5.91
CA GLU A 26 1.44 -18.07 6.89
C GLU A 26 1.43 -17.42 8.28
N LEU A 27 1.55 -16.09 8.33
CA LEU A 27 1.47 -15.32 9.58
C LEU A 27 0.05 -15.35 10.17
N ASN A 28 -1.00 -15.27 9.35
CA ASN A 28 -2.39 -15.35 9.80
C ASN A 28 -2.72 -16.71 10.45
N MET A 29 -2.07 -17.80 10.04
CA MET A 29 -2.26 -19.11 10.70
C MET A 29 -1.66 -19.16 12.13
N GLN A 30 -0.73 -18.27 12.45
CA GLN A 30 0.00 -18.25 13.73
C GLN A 30 -0.38 -17.05 14.61
N THR A 31 -1.12 -16.09 14.06
CA THR A 31 -1.44 -14.81 14.70
C THR A 31 -2.85 -14.36 14.35
N ALA A 32 -3.41 -13.40 15.08
CA ALA A 32 -4.73 -12.83 14.76
C ALA A 32 -4.67 -11.76 13.64
N VAL A 33 -3.56 -11.64 12.90
CA VAL A 33 -3.35 -10.59 11.89
C VAL A 33 -4.03 -10.97 10.58
N ASN A 34 -4.87 -10.09 10.04
CA ASN A 34 -5.52 -10.32 8.74
C ASN A 34 -4.52 -10.19 7.58
N ALA A 35 -4.47 -11.20 6.71
CA ALA A 35 -3.63 -11.18 5.53
C ALA A 35 -4.21 -10.27 4.43
N VAL A 36 -3.37 -9.42 3.85
CA VAL A 36 -3.72 -8.61 2.67
C VAL A 36 -3.62 -9.47 1.41
N LYS A 37 -4.60 -9.35 0.51
CA LYS A 37 -4.61 -10.03 -0.79
C LYS A 37 -3.56 -9.41 -1.73
N ALA A 38 -3.08 -10.18 -2.71
CA ALA A 38 -2.06 -9.72 -3.65
C ALA A 38 -2.52 -8.51 -4.47
N ASP A 39 -3.77 -8.48 -4.92
CA ASP A 39 -4.40 -7.38 -5.68
C ASP A 39 -4.57 -6.09 -4.87
N HIS A 40 -4.54 -6.16 -3.54
CA HIS A 40 -4.59 -5.03 -2.64
C HIS A 40 -3.21 -4.62 -2.12
N MET A 41 -2.13 -5.31 -2.52
CA MET A 41 -0.79 -5.10 -1.99
C MET A 41 -0.10 -3.91 -2.68
N HIS A 42 0.22 -2.88 -1.90
CA HIS A 42 0.82 -1.66 -2.41
C HIS A 42 1.72 -1.01 -1.35
N LEU A 43 2.65 -0.16 -1.80
CA LEU A 43 3.41 0.73 -0.94
C LEU A 43 2.68 2.08 -0.88
N THR A 44 2.01 2.38 0.23
CA THR A 44 1.39 3.69 0.44
C THR A 44 2.47 4.76 0.56
N LEU A 45 2.36 5.84 -0.23
CA LEU A 45 3.21 7.02 -0.15
C LEU A 45 2.57 8.12 0.72
N LYS A 46 1.25 8.33 0.56
CA LYS A 46 0.54 9.39 1.28
C LYS A 46 -0.96 9.10 1.40
N PHE A 47 -1.47 9.15 2.62
CA PHE A 47 -2.91 9.21 2.87
C PHE A 47 -3.42 10.64 2.69
N LEU A 48 -4.49 10.82 1.92
CA LEU A 48 -5.12 12.12 1.66
C LEU A 48 -6.45 12.30 2.40
N GLY A 49 -6.96 11.23 3.02
CA GLY A 49 -8.21 11.28 3.78
C GLY A 49 -9.43 11.26 2.87
N GLU A 50 -10.51 11.89 3.31
CA GLU A 50 -11.74 12.00 2.52
C GLU A 50 -11.69 13.22 1.61
N LEU A 51 -11.93 12.99 0.31
CA LEU A 51 -11.99 14.03 -0.71
C LEU A 51 -13.32 13.98 -1.45
N ALA A 52 -13.81 15.13 -1.92
CA ALA A 52 -14.89 15.13 -2.90
C ALA A 52 -14.39 14.52 -4.22
N GLU A 53 -15.26 13.81 -4.95
CA GLU A 53 -14.87 13.18 -6.24
C GLU A 53 -14.24 14.17 -7.23
N ALA A 54 -14.72 15.42 -7.23
CA ALA A 54 -14.16 16.49 -8.07
C ALA A 54 -12.67 16.79 -7.75
N GLN A 55 -12.24 16.61 -6.49
CA GLN A 55 -10.86 16.82 -6.05
C GLN A 55 -9.95 15.64 -6.41
N VAL A 56 -10.51 14.44 -6.63
CA VAL A 56 -9.72 13.25 -7.00
C VAL A 56 -9.02 13.46 -8.34
N ARG A 57 -9.69 14.11 -9.30
CA ARG A 57 -9.09 14.43 -10.61
C ARG A 57 -7.89 15.36 -10.45
N ALA A 58 -8.01 16.40 -9.62
CA ALA A 58 -6.90 17.31 -9.34
C ALA A 58 -5.71 16.61 -8.67
N VAL A 59 -5.95 15.59 -7.84
CA VAL A 59 -4.87 14.74 -7.29
C VAL A 59 -4.17 13.97 -8.41
N ALA A 60 -4.92 13.33 -9.31
CA ALA A 60 -4.37 12.60 -10.44
C ALA A 60 -3.55 13.52 -11.37
N ASP A 61 -4.07 14.69 -11.70
CA ASP A 61 -3.38 15.68 -12.51
C ASP A 61 -2.09 16.17 -11.82
N GLY A 62 -2.12 16.35 -10.50
CA GLY A 62 -0.94 16.72 -9.71
C GLY A 62 0.18 15.68 -9.73
N LEU A 63 -0.15 14.39 -9.89
CA LEU A 63 0.85 13.31 -10.01
C LEU A 63 1.60 13.34 -11.35
N GLU A 64 1.11 14.07 -12.36
CA GLU A 64 1.81 14.25 -13.63
C GLU A 64 3.18 14.92 -13.45
N ALA A 65 3.36 15.70 -12.38
CA ALA A 65 4.65 16.27 -11.99
C ALA A 65 5.73 15.19 -11.75
N CYS A 66 5.34 13.93 -11.52
CA CYS A 66 6.27 12.81 -11.33
C CYS A 66 6.73 12.15 -12.65
N ARG A 67 6.18 12.51 -13.83
CA ARG A 67 6.49 11.83 -15.10
C ARG A 67 7.96 11.86 -15.53
N GLY A 68 8.74 12.84 -15.05
CA GLY A 68 10.17 12.96 -15.35
C GLY A 68 11.09 12.22 -14.37
N LEU A 69 10.55 11.56 -13.34
CA LEU A 69 11.36 10.84 -12.37
C LEU A 69 11.85 9.52 -12.94
N GLU A 70 13.14 9.24 -12.78
CA GLU A 70 13.71 7.96 -13.15
C GLU A 70 13.24 6.85 -12.21
N SER A 71 13.01 5.67 -12.77
CA SER A 71 12.68 4.48 -11.96
C SER A 71 13.90 4.02 -11.16
N PHE A 72 13.65 3.49 -9.97
CA PHE A 72 14.70 2.97 -9.09
C PHE A 72 14.34 1.59 -8.56
N LYS A 73 15.37 0.85 -8.16
CA LYS A 73 15.21 -0.50 -7.60
C LYS A 73 14.98 -0.42 -6.10
N VAL A 74 14.00 -1.18 -5.63
CA VAL A 74 13.73 -1.37 -4.20
C VAL A 74 13.97 -2.85 -3.86
N ARG A 75 14.40 -3.10 -2.63
CA ARG A 75 14.55 -4.46 -2.09
C ARG A 75 13.64 -4.64 -0.90
N LEU A 76 12.82 -5.69 -0.92
CA LEU A 76 12.06 -6.14 0.25
C LEU A 76 13.02 -6.74 1.29
N ARG A 77 12.88 -6.34 2.55
CA ARG A 77 13.75 -6.82 3.63
C ARG A 77 13.00 -6.94 4.95
N GLY A 78 13.04 -8.14 5.52
CA GLY A 78 12.56 -8.41 6.87
C GLY A 78 11.04 -8.30 7.02
N VAL A 79 10.59 -8.54 8.25
CA VAL A 79 9.20 -8.40 8.68
C VAL A 79 9.21 -7.67 10.01
N GLY A 80 8.22 -6.81 10.24
CA GLY A 80 8.02 -6.08 11.48
C GLY A 80 6.54 -5.95 11.80
N GLY A 81 6.24 -5.37 12.96
CA GLY A 81 4.87 -5.07 13.39
C GLY A 81 4.76 -3.64 13.90
N PHE A 82 3.57 -3.05 13.79
CA PHE A 82 3.25 -1.72 14.29
C PHE A 82 2.17 -1.80 15.40
N PRO A 83 2.30 -1.06 16.52
CA PRO A 83 3.41 -0.17 16.87
C PRO A 83 4.70 -0.92 17.24
N SER A 84 4.64 -2.24 17.44
CA SER A 84 5.82 -3.07 17.68
C SER A 84 5.62 -4.50 17.15
N ALA A 85 6.71 -5.20 16.89
CA ALA A 85 6.69 -6.60 16.45
C ALA A 85 6.07 -7.56 17.49
N TRP A 86 6.14 -7.23 18.78
CA TRP A 86 5.60 -8.05 19.87
C TRP A 86 4.09 -7.86 20.08
N ARG A 87 3.54 -6.73 19.63
CA ARG A 87 2.12 -6.37 19.76
C ARG A 87 1.67 -5.67 18.46
N PRO A 88 1.63 -6.40 17.33
CA PRO A 88 1.13 -5.86 16.08
C PRO A 88 -0.38 -5.60 16.19
N ARG A 89 -0.86 -4.56 15.50
CA ARG A 89 -2.27 -4.25 15.32
C ARG A 89 -2.74 -4.56 13.92
#